data_AF-A0A067NKF7-F1
#
_entry.id   AF-A0A067NKF7-F1
#
_cell.length_a   1.000
_cell.length_b   1.000
_cell.length_c   1.000
_cell.angle_alpha   90.00
_cell.angle_beta   90.00
_cell.angle_gamma   90.00
#
_symmetry.space_group_name_H-M   'P 1'
#
loop_
_entity.id
_entity.type
_entity.pdbx_description
1 polymer ?
#
loop_
_entity_poly.entity_id
_entity_poly.type
_entity_poly.pdbx_seq_one_letter_code
_entity_poly.pdbx_strand_id
1 'polypeptide(L)'
;MSSTPPSSPSSDQRLQGEPSKITQKAPTQIRATCTHNREGRIIVLSADGTANKFGEKSTNVVEFHSRIVKSKKQITFYISGIGTHNPSPVGRLLDMAFANSFETNILIAYKWLAENYEEGDRIFMFGFSRGAYQVRVIAGMIERVGLIYPGSTAQLPDVFKLYMSTTERSTNTKTKKYEKAMVLCRTFKKAFSQRDVKVHFVGVWDTVSSIGVTGRASLPETVSGMSHVCHFRHALALDERRVRFWPEHAHARSVPTTGQLTPSGDVKEVWFAGSHSDIVANPELKRFGPALRWMTYEAMNHGLEMESYAGQWESLVSTKSNSLKVAWWTLELLPLRRPAYKSNKVTWM
;
A
#
# COMPACT_ATOMS: atom_id res chain seq x y z
N MET A 1 -7.80 49.75 -39.33
CA MET A 1 -8.22 48.75 -40.32
C MET A 1 -8.03 47.37 -39.69
N SER A 2 -9.06 46.52 -39.80
CA SER A 2 -9.29 45.28 -39.04
C SER A 2 -8.16 44.25 -39.21
N SER A 3 -7.65 43.70 -38.10
CA SER A 3 -6.76 42.53 -38.10
C SER A 3 -7.41 41.41 -37.27
N THR A 4 -8.09 40.50 -37.96
CA THR A 4 -8.58 39.23 -37.43
C THR A 4 -7.39 38.28 -37.14
N PRO A 5 -7.37 37.58 -35.99
CA PRO A 5 -6.36 36.57 -35.72
C PRO A 5 -6.65 35.27 -36.51
N PRO A 6 -5.62 34.48 -36.86
CA PRO A 6 -5.79 33.25 -37.63
C PRO A 6 -6.46 32.16 -36.80
N SER A 7 -7.42 31.46 -37.42
CA SER A 7 -8.14 30.32 -36.86
C SER A 7 -7.21 29.12 -36.59
N SER A 8 -7.30 28.56 -35.39
CA SER A 8 -6.64 27.31 -35.00
C SER A 8 -7.18 26.11 -35.79
N PRO A 9 -6.33 25.19 -36.27
CA PRO A 9 -6.80 24.00 -36.97
C PRO A 9 -7.57 23.06 -36.04
N SER A 10 -8.72 22.59 -36.51
CA SER A 10 -9.61 21.63 -35.84
C SER A 10 -8.89 20.33 -35.50
N SER A 11 -8.83 19.99 -34.21
CA SER A 11 -8.28 18.75 -33.67
C SER A 11 -9.26 17.58 -33.85
N ASP A 12 -9.50 17.19 -35.10
CA ASP A 12 -10.38 16.05 -35.42
C ASP A 12 -9.64 15.03 -36.31
N GLN A 13 -8.44 14.64 -35.88
CA GLN A 13 -7.82 13.39 -36.33
C GLN A 13 -8.13 12.29 -35.32
N ARG A 14 -9.25 11.64 -35.62
CA ARG A 14 -9.77 10.42 -35.02
C ARG A 14 -8.67 9.34 -35.00
N LEU A 15 -8.11 9.05 -33.82
CA LEU A 15 -7.23 7.90 -33.58
C LEU A 15 -8.04 6.61 -33.73
N GLN A 16 -8.16 6.12 -34.96
CA GLN A 16 -8.65 4.77 -35.25
C GLN A 16 -7.44 3.82 -35.23
N GLY A 17 -7.13 3.28 -34.05
CA GLY A 17 -6.25 2.12 -33.92
C GLY A 17 -7.07 0.94 -33.42
N GLU A 18 -6.99 -0.21 -34.09
CA GLU A 18 -7.55 -1.46 -33.57
C GLU A 18 -6.95 -1.78 -32.18
N PRO A 19 -7.71 -2.46 -31.29
CA PRO A 19 -7.17 -2.91 -30.01
C PRO A 19 -6.10 -3.97 -30.26
N SER A 20 -4.86 -3.52 -30.36
CA SER A 20 -3.69 -4.39 -30.41
C SER A 20 -3.72 -5.30 -29.19
N LYS A 21 -3.77 -6.62 -29.42
CA LYS A 21 -3.50 -7.64 -28.39
C LYS A 21 -2.05 -7.50 -27.96
N ILE A 22 -1.79 -6.56 -27.06
CA ILE A 22 -0.49 -6.36 -26.45
C ILE A 22 -0.32 -7.48 -25.42
N THR A 23 0.19 -8.62 -25.84
CA THR A 23 0.82 -9.58 -24.93
C THR A 23 2.21 -9.04 -24.61
N GLN A 24 2.28 -8.04 -23.71
CA GLN A 24 3.55 -7.53 -23.22
C GLN A 24 4.14 -8.55 -22.25
N LYS A 25 5.07 -9.38 -22.75
CA LYS A 25 5.97 -10.15 -21.89
C LYS A 25 6.80 -9.18 -21.05
N ALA A 26 6.96 -9.51 -19.77
CA ALA A 26 7.79 -8.75 -18.84
C ALA A 26 9.20 -8.52 -19.43
N PRO A 27 9.80 -7.33 -19.25
CA PRO A 27 11.14 -7.03 -19.72
C PRO A 27 12.19 -7.99 -19.15
N THR A 28 13.14 -8.39 -19.99
CA THR A 28 14.15 -9.43 -19.71
C THR A 28 15.19 -9.02 -18.64
N GLN A 29 15.27 -7.74 -18.29
CA GLN A 29 16.26 -7.22 -17.32
C GLN A 29 15.61 -6.31 -16.27
N ILE A 30 15.46 -6.85 -15.06
CA ILE A 30 15.06 -6.13 -13.84
C ILE A 30 16.34 -5.54 -13.20
N ARG A 31 16.32 -4.26 -12.81
CA ARG A 31 17.43 -3.63 -12.06
C ARG A 31 17.69 -4.40 -10.77
N ALA A 32 18.93 -4.80 -10.54
CA ALA A 32 19.34 -5.61 -9.39
C ALA A 32 19.39 -4.77 -8.09
N THR A 33 18.24 -4.50 -7.48
CA THR A 33 18.16 -4.04 -6.08
C THR A 33 17.88 -5.19 -5.11
N CYS A 34 17.76 -6.42 -5.63
CA CYS A 34 17.27 -7.57 -4.89
C CYS A 34 18.02 -8.86 -5.24
N THR A 35 18.24 -9.71 -4.23
CA THR A 35 18.94 -11.00 -4.34
C THR A 35 18.00 -12.19 -4.61
N HIS A 36 16.71 -11.96 -4.86
CA HIS A 36 15.77 -13.06 -5.11
C HIS A 36 16.13 -13.85 -6.37
N ASN A 37 15.95 -15.16 -6.28
CA ASN A 37 16.05 -16.06 -7.42
C ASN A 37 14.90 -15.76 -8.41
N ARG A 38 15.22 -15.54 -9.68
CA ARG A 38 14.22 -15.29 -10.73
C ARG A 38 13.36 -16.53 -11.03
N GLU A 39 13.88 -17.71 -10.74
CA GLU A 39 13.18 -18.99 -10.92
C GLU A 39 12.27 -19.37 -9.74
N GLY A 40 12.35 -18.64 -8.62
CA GLY A 40 11.46 -18.83 -7.48
C GLY A 40 10.01 -18.50 -7.83
N ARG A 41 9.06 -19.14 -7.14
CA ARG A 41 7.63 -18.90 -7.36
C ARG A 41 7.28 -17.48 -6.91
N ILE A 42 6.13 -17.00 -7.35
CA ILE A 42 5.58 -15.73 -6.93
C ILE A 42 4.45 -15.99 -5.94
N ILE A 43 4.52 -15.34 -4.79
CA ILE A 43 3.47 -15.38 -3.77
C ILE A 43 2.88 -13.98 -3.68
N VAL A 44 1.60 -13.85 -3.99
CA VAL A 44 0.92 -12.55 -3.99
C VAL A 44 -0.04 -12.43 -2.83
N LEU A 45 0.17 -11.41 -2.00
CA LEU A 45 -0.76 -10.98 -0.97
C LEU A 45 -1.49 -9.72 -1.43
N SER A 46 -2.81 -9.70 -1.43
CA SER A 46 -3.61 -8.52 -1.73
C SER A 46 -4.51 -8.17 -0.54
N ALA A 47 -4.59 -6.91 -0.14
CA ALA A 47 -5.44 -6.45 0.95
C ALA A 47 -6.22 -5.18 0.58
N ASP A 48 -7.54 -5.24 0.68
CA ASP A 48 -8.41 -4.11 0.36
C ASP A 48 -8.69 -3.20 1.58
N GLY A 49 -9.09 -1.96 1.32
CA GLY A 49 -9.48 -0.97 2.32
C GLY A 49 -10.87 -1.21 2.93
N THR A 50 -11.25 -0.42 3.93
CA THR A 50 -12.52 -0.55 4.66
C THR A 50 -13.76 -0.48 3.77
N ALA A 51 -14.74 -1.35 4.06
CA ALA A 51 -16.10 -1.38 3.51
C ALA A 51 -16.29 -1.75 2.04
N ASN A 52 -15.31 -2.38 1.39
CA ASN A 52 -15.49 -2.89 0.03
C ASN A 52 -15.93 -4.37 0.10
N LYS A 53 -17.23 -4.62 -0.09
CA LYS A 53 -17.75 -5.96 -0.38
C LYS A 53 -17.63 -6.19 -1.89
N PHE A 54 -17.23 -7.40 -2.29
CA PHE A 54 -17.29 -7.85 -3.69
C PHE A 54 -18.72 -7.63 -4.23
N GLY A 55 -18.85 -6.89 -5.33
CA GLY A 55 -20.15 -6.45 -5.87
C GLY A 55 -20.14 -4.97 -6.28
N GLU A 56 -21.03 -4.18 -5.70
CA GLU A 56 -21.38 -2.82 -6.17
C GLU A 56 -20.25 -1.76 -6.11
N LYS A 57 -19.16 -2.01 -5.35
CA LYS A 57 -18.04 -1.08 -5.16
C LYS A 57 -16.69 -1.79 -5.16
N SER A 58 -16.38 -2.46 -6.27
CA SER A 58 -15.06 -3.06 -6.47
C SER A 58 -13.96 -1.99 -6.55
N THR A 59 -12.81 -2.29 -5.97
CA THR A 59 -11.62 -1.44 -6.01
C THR A 59 -10.63 -1.89 -7.06
N ASN A 60 -9.65 -1.04 -7.34
CA ASN A 60 -8.44 -1.43 -8.06
C ASN A 60 -7.80 -2.70 -7.50
N VAL A 61 -7.84 -2.96 -6.18
CA VAL A 61 -7.22 -4.16 -5.60
C VAL A 61 -7.96 -5.42 -6.05
N VAL A 62 -9.30 -5.37 -6.13
CA VAL A 62 -10.12 -6.49 -6.63
C VAL A 62 -9.85 -6.74 -8.11
N GLU A 63 -9.86 -5.70 -8.96
CA GLU A 63 -9.56 -5.88 -10.39
C GLU A 63 -8.12 -6.32 -10.62
N PHE A 64 -7.17 -5.73 -9.88
CA PHE A 64 -5.77 -6.14 -9.96
C PHE A 64 -5.64 -7.62 -9.61
N HIS A 65 -6.20 -8.03 -8.48
CA HIS A 65 -6.11 -9.41 -7.99
C HIS A 65 -6.82 -10.42 -8.90
N SER A 66 -7.97 -10.05 -9.47
CA SER A 66 -8.69 -10.93 -10.39
C SER A 66 -7.84 -11.26 -11.62
N ARG A 67 -7.07 -10.29 -12.11
CA ARG A 67 -6.20 -10.41 -13.29
C ARG A 67 -4.84 -11.04 -13.03
N ILE A 68 -4.48 -11.35 -11.79
CA ILE A 68 -3.25 -12.11 -11.53
C ILE A 68 -3.42 -13.53 -12.05
N VAL A 69 -2.47 -14.00 -12.88
CA VAL A 69 -2.43 -15.39 -13.37
C VAL A 69 -2.25 -16.33 -12.19
N LYS A 70 -3.15 -17.30 -12.00
CA LYS A 70 -3.11 -18.23 -10.87
C LYS A 70 -2.55 -19.57 -11.33
N SER A 71 -1.41 -19.97 -10.79
CA SER A 71 -0.74 -21.23 -11.17
C SER A 71 0.08 -21.79 -10.00
N LYS A 72 0.67 -22.98 -10.18
CA LYS A 72 1.62 -23.53 -9.20
C LYS A 72 2.88 -22.66 -9.01
N LYS A 73 3.21 -21.81 -9.99
CA LYS A 73 4.34 -20.87 -9.92
C LYS A 73 3.92 -19.48 -9.44
N GLN A 74 2.63 -19.20 -9.35
CA GLN A 74 2.10 -17.91 -8.91
C GLN A 74 0.81 -18.10 -8.10
N ILE A 75 0.95 -18.14 -6.77
CA ILE A 75 -0.16 -18.33 -5.84
C ILE A 75 -0.59 -16.99 -5.24
N THR A 76 -1.86 -16.90 -4.85
CA THR A 76 -2.47 -15.63 -4.45
C THR A 76 -3.31 -15.77 -3.19
N PHE A 77 -3.26 -14.78 -2.31
CA PHE A 77 -4.14 -14.63 -1.16
C PHE A 77 -4.74 -13.23 -1.12
N TYR A 78 -6.02 -13.15 -0.77
CA TYR A 78 -6.76 -11.90 -0.73
C TYR A 78 -7.41 -11.70 0.63
N ILE A 79 -7.14 -10.56 1.24
CA ILE A 79 -7.80 -10.08 2.46
C ILE A 79 -8.87 -9.08 2.05
N SER A 80 -10.14 -9.41 2.34
CA SER A 80 -11.24 -8.47 2.18
C SER A 80 -11.13 -7.30 3.16
N GLY A 81 -11.58 -6.14 2.71
CA GLY A 81 -11.70 -4.94 3.52
C GLY A 81 -12.52 -5.15 4.78
N ILE A 82 -12.12 -4.52 5.89
CA ILE A 82 -12.90 -4.55 7.14
C ILE A 82 -14.22 -3.80 6.89
N GLY A 83 -15.33 -4.53 6.91
CA GLY A 83 -16.68 -3.98 6.76
C GLY A 83 -17.16 -3.35 8.06
N THR A 84 -17.61 -2.10 8.00
CA THR A 84 -18.35 -1.43 9.07
C THR A 84 -19.75 -2.04 9.15
N HIS A 85 -19.94 -3.10 9.93
CA HIS A 85 -21.29 -3.49 10.33
C HIS A 85 -21.77 -2.49 11.40
N ASN A 86 -22.85 -1.77 11.07
CA ASN A 86 -23.62 -0.79 11.84
C ASN A 86 -23.12 0.68 11.86
N PRO A 87 -23.97 1.65 11.43
CA PRO A 87 -23.79 3.07 11.70
C PRO A 87 -24.22 3.34 13.15
N SER A 88 -23.35 3.02 14.12
CA SER A 88 -23.51 3.54 15.48
C SER A 88 -22.65 4.79 15.64
N PRO A 89 -23.13 5.87 16.29
CA PRO A 89 -22.40 7.14 16.43
C PRO A 89 -21.19 7.09 17.38
N VAL A 90 -20.73 5.88 17.75
CA VAL A 90 -19.66 5.68 18.72
C VAL A 90 -18.35 5.39 17.99
N GLY A 91 -17.65 6.44 17.58
CA GLY A 91 -16.34 6.34 16.91
C GLY A 91 -15.32 5.49 17.68
N ARG A 92 -15.39 5.47 19.02
CA ARG A 92 -14.50 4.65 19.88
C ARG A 92 -14.73 3.14 19.75
N LEU A 93 -15.99 2.71 19.57
CA LEU A 93 -16.31 1.28 19.37
C LEU A 93 -15.87 0.82 17.99
N LEU A 94 -16.04 1.67 16.97
CA LEU A 94 -15.55 1.43 15.62
C LEU A 94 -14.02 1.34 15.59
N ASP A 95 -13.31 2.21 16.31
CA ASP A 95 -11.85 2.16 16.42
C ASP A 95 -11.35 0.88 17.09
N MET A 96 -12.05 0.40 18.13
CA MET A 96 -11.72 -0.85 18.82
C MET A 96 -11.99 -2.08 17.96
N ALA A 97 -13.17 -2.15 17.34
CA ALA A 97 -13.53 -3.23 16.42
C ALA A 97 -12.56 -3.27 15.23
N PHE A 98 -12.16 -2.10 14.73
CA PHE A 98 -11.17 -1.98 13.68
C PHE A 98 -9.79 -2.44 14.16
N ALA A 99 -9.32 -2.04 15.33
CA ALA A 99 -8.02 -2.45 15.86
C ALA A 99 -7.94 -3.97 16.04
N ASN A 100 -8.99 -4.60 16.56
CA ASN A 100 -9.06 -6.06 16.72
C ASN A 100 -9.07 -6.77 15.35
N SER A 101 -9.85 -6.26 14.40
CA SER A 101 -9.90 -6.80 13.02
C SER A 101 -8.60 -6.58 12.26
N PHE A 102 -7.88 -5.50 12.54
CA PHE A 102 -6.61 -5.16 11.93
C PHE A 102 -5.51 -6.15 12.32
N GLU A 103 -5.35 -6.41 13.63
CA GLU A 103 -4.42 -7.43 14.13
C GLU A 103 -4.77 -8.82 13.57
N THR A 104 -6.05 -9.17 13.60
CA THR A 104 -6.54 -10.45 13.07
C THR A 104 -6.19 -10.63 11.60
N ASN A 105 -6.48 -9.65 10.75
CA ASN A 105 -6.17 -9.73 9.31
C ASN A 105 -4.66 -9.82 9.04
N ILE A 106 -3.85 -9.08 9.79
CA ILE A 106 -2.39 -9.15 9.69
C ILE A 106 -1.88 -10.55 10.03
N LEU A 107 -2.36 -11.11 11.15
CA LEU A 107 -1.94 -12.44 11.59
C LEU A 107 -2.40 -13.54 10.63
N ILE A 108 -3.62 -13.42 10.06
CA ILE A 108 -4.12 -14.36 9.05
C ILE A 108 -3.22 -14.35 7.80
N ALA A 109 -2.90 -13.16 7.28
CA ALA A 109 -2.06 -13.05 6.09
C ALA A 109 -0.60 -13.43 6.34
N TYR A 110 -0.04 -13.03 7.48
CA TYR A 110 1.30 -13.42 7.90
C TYR A 110 1.39 -14.94 8.06
N LYS A 111 0.38 -15.57 8.70
CA LYS A 111 0.29 -17.04 8.80
C LYS A 111 0.24 -17.69 7.43
N TRP A 112 -0.62 -17.20 6.53
CA TRP A 112 -0.71 -17.74 5.18
C TRP A 112 0.62 -17.64 4.43
N LEU A 113 1.32 -16.50 4.53
CA LEU A 113 2.67 -16.36 3.96
C LEU A 113 3.64 -17.38 4.56
N ALA A 114 3.65 -17.54 5.89
CA ALA A 114 4.55 -18.47 6.57
C ALA A 114 4.29 -19.94 6.21
N GLU A 115 3.03 -20.30 6.00
CA GLU A 115 2.62 -21.66 5.63
C GLU A 115 2.87 -22.00 4.16
N ASN A 116 2.94 -21.00 3.27
CA ASN A 116 3.02 -21.22 1.82
C ASN A 116 4.37 -20.82 1.20
N TYR A 117 5.18 -20.02 1.90
CA TYR A 117 6.49 -19.60 1.40
C TYR A 117 7.48 -20.76 1.35
N GLU A 118 8.11 -20.92 0.18
CA GLU A 118 9.25 -21.78 -0.05
C GLU A 118 10.51 -20.93 -0.28
N GLU A 119 11.68 -21.48 0.06
CA GLU A 119 12.95 -20.78 -0.11
C GLU A 119 13.15 -20.32 -1.57
N GLY A 120 13.42 -19.03 -1.74
CA GLY A 120 13.61 -18.41 -3.04
C GLY A 120 12.35 -17.77 -3.63
N ASP A 121 11.17 -17.98 -3.03
CA ASP A 121 9.94 -17.34 -3.48
C ASP A 121 10.01 -15.81 -3.41
N ARG A 122 9.37 -15.15 -4.36
CA ARG A 122 9.25 -13.70 -4.45
C ARG A 122 7.91 -13.26 -3.90
N ILE A 123 7.92 -12.54 -2.78
CA ILE A 123 6.71 -12.03 -2.15
C ILE A 123 6.31 -10.69 -2.77
N PHE A 124 5.11 -10.64 -3.34
CA PHE A 124 4.47 -9.44 -3.85
C PHE A 124 3.31 -9.08 -2.92
N MET A 125 3.20 -7.82 -2.52
CA MET A 125 2.09 -7.34 -1.72
C MET A 125 1.41 -6.14 -2.35
N PHE A 126 0.09 -6.14 -2.31
CA PHE A 126 -0.74 -5.08 -2.86
C PHE A 126 -1.78 -4.63 -1.86
N GLY A 127 -2.02 -3.33 -1.78
CA GLY A 127 -3.15 -2.88 -0.98
C GLY A 127 -3.59 -1.44 -1.22
N PHE A 128 -4.80 -1.14 -0.79
CA PHE A 128 -5.41 0.18 -0.91
C PHE A 128 -5.79 0.72 0.47
N SER A 129 -5.59 2.02 0.71
CA SER A 129 -6.05 2.71 1.91
C SER A 129 -5.54 2.06 3.20
N ARG A 130 -6.42 1.41 3.96
CA ARG A 130 -6.07 0.65 5.16
C ARG A 130 -5.42 -0.70 4.85
N GLY A 131 -5.81 -1.34 3.74
CA GLY A 131 -5.15 -2.54 3.24
C GLY A 131 -3.72 -2.26 2.79
N ALA A 132 -3.46 -1.07 2.23
CA ALA A 132 -2.11 -0.59 1.96
C ALA A 132 -1.26 -0.48 3.23
N TYR A 133 -1.87 0.00 4.32
CA TYR A 133 -1.20 0.06 5.62
C TYR A 133 -0.93 -1.34 6.19
N GLN A 134 -1.88 -2.27 6.07
CA GLN A 134 -1.70 -3.67 6.47
C GLN A 134 -0.51 -4.34 5.77
N VAL A 135 -0.40 -4.23 4.44
CA VAL A 135 0.71 -4.86 3.71
C VAL A 135 2.07 -4.23 4.04
N ARG A 136 2.12 -2.93 4.31
CA ARG A 136 3.35 -2.26 4.80
C ARG A 136 3.76 -2.76 6.19
N VAL A 137 2.78 -2.97 7.08
CA VAL A 137 3.03 -3.55 8.40
C VAL A 137 3.52 -4.99 8.30
N ILE A 138 2.91 -5.81 7.43
CA ILE A 138 3.35 -7.20 7.20
C ILE A 138 4.78 -7.22 6.65
N ALA A 139 5.13 -6.34 5.71
CA ALA A 139 6.51 -6.19 5.22
C ALA A 139 7.48 -5.79 6.36
N GLY A 140 7.07 -4.85 7.21
CA GLY A 140 7.83 -4.46 8.40
C GLY A 140 7.99 -5.59 9.43
N MET A 141 6.98 -6.44 9.59
CA MET A 141 7.06 -7.64 10.43
C MET A 141 8.09 -8.62 9.88
N ILE A 142 8.05 -8.93 8.58
CA ILE A 142 9.04 -9.81 7.94
C ILE A 142 10.46 -9.26 8.13
N GLU A 143 10.65 -7.94 8.01
CA GLU A 143 11.94 -7.31 8.26
C GLU A 143 12.38 -7.48 9.72
N ARG A 144 11.54 -7.07 10.68
CA ARG A 144 11.92 -6.98 12.09
C ARG A 144 11.96 -8.34 12.79
N VAL A 145 10.94 -9.16 12.62
CA VAL A 145 10.77 -10.44 13.34
C VAL A 145 10.99 -11.67 12.46
N GLY A 146 11.05 -11.51 11.14
CA GLY A 146 11.21 -12.62 10.20
C GLY A 146 9.89 -13.22 9.74
N LEU A 147 9.96 -14.20 8.82
CA LEU A 147 8.84 -15.05 8.44
C LEU A 147 9.04 -16.43 9.09
N ILE A 148 8.18 -16.82 10.02
CA ILE A 148 8.33 -18.09 10.75
C ILE A 148 8.26 -19.32 9.82
N TYR A 149 8.87 -20.43 10.24
CA TYR A 149 8.74 -21.70 9.51
C TYR A 149 7.28 -22.20 9.50
N PRO A 150 6.85 -22.87 8.41
CA PRO A 150 5.53 -23.50 8.34
C PRO A 150 5.32 -24.44 9.54
N GLY A 151 4.10 -24.46 10.08
CA GLY A 151 3.75 -25.26 11.26
C GLY A 151 4.12 -24.63 12.62
N SER A 152 4.93 -23.57 12.66
CA SER A 152 5.29 -22.88 13.92
C SER A 152 4.22 -21.85 14.37
N THR A 153 2.96 -22.06 14.03
CA THR A 153 1.87 -21.08 14.18
C THR A 153 1.53 -20.76 15.64
N ALA A 154 1.95 -21.61 16.58
CA ALA A 154 1.85 -21.32 18.02
C ALA A 154 2.61 -20.04 18.42
N GLN A 155 3.59 -19.60 17.63
CA GLN A 155 4.39 -18.41 17.88
C GLN A 155 3.75 -17.11 17.35
N LEU A 156 2.63 -17.18 16.61
CA LEU A 156 1.99 -16.00 16.01
C LEU A 156 1.68 -14.87 17.00
N PRO A 157 1.20 -15.13 18.24
CA PRO A 157 0.98 -14.07 19.21
C PRO A 157 2.29 -13.33 19.57
N ASP A 158 3.39 -14.06 19.67
CA ASP A 158 4.70 -13.49 19.99
C ASP A 158 5.27 -12.68 18.82
N VAL A 159 5.07 -13.13 17.57
CA VAL A 159 5.47 -12.38 16.36
C VAL A 159 4.92 -10.96 16.39
N PHE A 160 3.59 -10.82 16.55
CA PHE A 160 2.96 -9.51 16.54
C PHE A 160 3.37 -8.67 17.76
N LYS A 161 3.40 -9.27 18.95
CA LYS A 161 3.84 -8.61 20.19
C LYS A 161 5.27 -8.08 20.11
N LEU A 162 6.20 -8.88 19.56
CA LEU A 162 7.59 -8.49 19.36
C LEU A 162 7.70 -7.34 18.38
N TYR A 163 7.03 -7.43 17.23
CA TYR A 163 6.98 -6.33 16.27
C TYR A 163 6.47 -5.04 16.91
N MET A 164 5.33 -5.09 17.62
CA MET A 164 4.75 -3.95 18.30
C MET A 164 5.66 -3.36 19.39
N SER A 165 6.51 -4.19 20.02
CA SER A 165 7.48 -3.73 21.02
C SER A 165 8.59 -2.85 20.44
N THR A 166 8.80 -2.88 19.12
CA THR A 166 9.77 -2.04 18.40
C THR A 166 9.21 -0.67 18.00
N THR A 167 7.96 -0.35 18.37
CA THR A 167 7.38 0.98 18.13
C THR A 167 8.09 2.05 18.96
N GLU A 168 8.84 2.94 18.30
CA GLU A 168 9.50 4.07 18.94
C GLU A 168 8.49 5.04 19.56
N ARG A 169 8.62 5.30 20.86
CA ARG A 169 7.97 6.44 21.53
C ARG A 169 9.06 7.40 22.00
N SER A 170 9.05 8.61 21.45
CA SER A 170 10.00 9.69 21.74
C SER A 170 10.09 10.04 23.24
N THR A 171 11.00 9.40 23.99
CA THR A 171 11.48 9.82 25.33
C THR A 171 12.82 9.13 25.63
N ASN A 172 13.82 9.86 26.14
CA ASN A 172 15.21 9.38 26.39
C ASN A 172 15.33 8.09 27.22
N THR A 173 14.42 7.80 28.14
CA THR A 173 14.44 6.58 28.98
C THR A 173 14.08 5.30 28.19
N LYS A 174 13.56 5.42 26.96
CA LYS A 174 13.05 4.30 26.16
C LYS A 174 14.06 3.69 25.18
N THR A 175 15.25 4.27 25.03
CA THR A 175 16.30 3.73 24.14
C THR A 175 16.75 2.33 24.56
N LYS A 176 17.01 2.11 25.87
CA LYS A 176 17.37 0.77 26.38
C LYS A 176 16.26 -0.27 26.18
N LYS A 177 14.99 0.13 26.29
CA LYS A 177 13.85 -0.78 26.06
C LYS A 177 13.73 -1.14 24.57
N TYR A 178 13.92 -0.16 23.69
CA TYR A 178 13.94 -0.36 22.25
C TYR A 178 15.11 -1.27 21.83
N GLU A 179 16.32 -1.03 22.33
CA GLU A 179 17.48 -1.89 22.08
C GLU A 179 17.24 -3.34 22.51
N LYS A 180 16.68 -3.55 23.72
CA LYS A 180 16.28 -4.88 24.18
C LYS A 180 15.23 -5.53 23.28
N ALA A 181 14.22 -4.77 22.85
CA ALA A 181 13.21 -5.26 21.91
C ALA A 181 13.84 -5.67 20.56
N MET A 182 14.80 -4.88 20.05
CA MET A 182 15.53 -5.18 18.84
C MET A 182 16.39 -6.43 18.95
N VAL A 183 17.10 -6.60 20.06
CA VAL A 183 17.86 -7.84 20.33
C VAL A 183 16.92 -9.04 20.36
N LEU A 184 15.77 -8.93 21.04
CA LEU A 184 14.80 -10.01 21.12
C LEU A 184 14.21 -10.35 19.74
N CYS A 185 13.88 -9.35 18.92
CA CYS A 185 13.42 -9.57 17.54
C CYS A 185 14.46 -10.30 16.70
N ARG A 186 15.75 -9.92 16.79
CA ARG A 186 16.85 -10.61 16.09
C ARG A 186 17.03 -12.05 16.55
N THR A 187 16.97 -12.29 17.87
CA THR A 187 17.06 -13.63 18.45
C THR A 187 15.88 -14.50 18.00
N PHE A 188 14.66 -13.96 18.04
CA PHE A 188 13.47 -14.65 17.56
C PHE A 188 13.55 -14.98 16.06
N LYS A 189 13.91 -13.99 15.23
CA LYS A 189 14.13 -14.17 13.79
C LYS A 189 15.14 -15.29 13.51
N LYS A 190 16.26 -15.31 14.24
CA LYS A 190 17.29 -16.36 14.09
C LYS A 190 16.78 -17.76 14.51
N ALA A 191 15.94 -17.84 15.53
CA ALA A 191 15.49 -19.11 16.10
C ALA A 191 14.31 -19.74 15.34
N PHE A 192 13.33 -18.94 14.93
CA PHE A 192 12.04 -19.43 14.46
C PHE A 192 11.71 -19.06 13.00
N SER A 193 12.53 -18.23 12.36
CA SER A 193 12.23 -17.75 11.01
C SER A 193 13.11 -18.35 9.92
N GLN A 194 12.53 -18.39 8.73
CA GLN A 194 13.20 -18.72 7.49
C GLN A 194 14.31 -17.69 7.22
N ARG A 195 15.42 -18.16 6.64
CA ARG A 195 16.61 -17.33 6.41
C ARG A 195 16.39 -16.36 5.25
N ASP A 196 16.89 -15.14 5.44
CA ASP A 196 17.03 -14.11 4.40
C ASP A 196 15.76 -13.80 3.59
N VAL A 197 14.57 -14.04 4.18
CA VAL A 197 13.30 -13.68 3.57
C VAL A 197 13.18 -12.17 3.47
N LYS A 198 13.01 -11.68 2.24
CA LYS A 198 12.81 -10.27 1.92
C LYS A 198 11.59 -10.10 1.03
N VAL A 199 10.84 -9.02 1.22
CA VAL A 199 9.70 -8.71 0.35
C VAL A 199 10.21 -8.14 -0.98
N HIS A 200 9.76 -8.73 -2.08
CA HIS A 200 10.24 -8.36 -3.42
C HIS A 200 9.58 -7.07 -3.90
N PHE A 201 8.26 -6.99 -3.83
CA PHE A 201 7.50 -5.86 -4.36
C PHE A 201 6.35 -5.48 -3.44
N VAL A 202 6.19 -4.19 -3.16
CA VAL A 202 5.01 -3.65 -2.47
C VAL A 202 4.40 -2.55 -3.33
N GLY A 203 3.18 -2.79 -3.80
CA GLY A 203 2.40 -1.84 -4.59
C GLY A 203 1.18 -1.35 -3.82
N VAL A 204 1.14 -0.06 -3.50
CA VAL A 204 0.06 0.51 -2.68
C VAL A 204 -0.65 1.68 -3.36
N TRP A 205 -1.95 1.80 -3.11
CA TRP A 205 -2.77 2.96 -3.48
C TRP A 205 -3.18 3.73 -2.23
N ASP A 206 -2.81 5.01 -2.18
CA ASP A 206 -3.20 6.03 -1.21
C ASP A 206 -3.30 5.53 0.23
N THR A 207 -2.15 5.18 0.81
CA THR A 207 -2.07 4.54 2.13
C THR A 207 -2.58 5.46 3.23
N VAL A 208 -3.64 5.08 3.94
CA VAL A 208 -4.15 5.84 5.09
C VAL A 208 -3.92 5.07 6.38
N SER A 209 -3.22 5.71 7.33
CA SER A 209 -2.98 5.14 8.65
C SER A 209 -4.29 4.94 9.39
N SER A 210 -4.52 3.73 9.86
CA SER A 210 -5.78 3.36 10.52
C SER A 210 -5.65 3.23 12.04
N ILE A 211 -4.47 3.45 12.59
CA ILE A 211 -4.20 3.36 14.03
C ILE A 211 -3.95 4.76 14.59
N GLY A 212 -5.01 5.41 15.07
CA GLY A 212 -4.85 6.45 16.09
C GLY A 212 -5.71 7.70 15.91
N VAL A 213 -6.88 7.69 16.55
CA VAL A 213 -7.55 8.92 17.00
C VAL A 213 -6.78 9.61 18.14
N THR A 214 -5.64 9.07 18.57
CA THR A 214 -4.85 9.61 19.69
C THR A 214 -3.36 9.33 19.52
N GLY A 215 -2.63 10.19 18.77
CA GLY A 215 -1.18 10.41 18.95
C GLY A 215 -0.26 9.18 18.98
N ARG A 216 -0.63 8.06 18.36
CA ARG A 216 0.24 6.89 18.22
C ARG A 216 1.10 7.12 16.97
N ALA A 217 2.41 6.98 17.14
CA ALA A 217 3.37 7.00 16.04
C ALA A 217 3.02 5.89 15.04
N SER A 218 3.25 6.13 13.74
CA SER A 218 3.19 5.10 12.70
C SER A 218 4.00 3.87 13.13
N LEU A 219 3.54 2.69 12.73
CA LEU A 219 4.17 1.44 13.11
C LEU A 219 5.59 1.32 12.53
N PRO A 220 6.47 0.52 13.17
CA PRO A 220 7.84 0.32 12.70
C PRO A 220 7.89 -0.07 11.24
N GLU A 221 8.86 0.48 10.51
CA GLU A 221 9.06 0.21 9.08
C GLU A 221 7.95 0.68 8.14
N THR A 222 6.86 1.30 8.61
CA THR A 222 5.84 1.79 7.67
C THR A 222 6.24 3.11 7.02
N VAL A 223 7.07 3.95 7.66
CA VAL A 223 7.41 5.32 7.22
C VAL A 223 8.92 5.64 7.24
N SER A 224 9.77 4.61 7.26
CA SER A 224 11.24 4.67 7.36
C SER A 224 11.96 4.66 6.00
N GLY A 225 11.23 4.89 4.90
CA GLY A 225 11.75 4.83 3.53
C GLY A 225 11.51 3.50 2.81
N MET A 226 10.90 2.51 3.45
CA MET A 226 10.58 1.19 2.84
C MET A 226 11.82 0.45 2.26
N SER A 227 13.02 0.74 2.74
CA SER A 227 14.30 0.18 2.24
C SER A 227 14.44 -1.34 2.46
N HIS A 228 13.63 -1.91 3.35
CA HIS A 228 13.53 -3.35 3.59
C HIS A 228 12.74 -4.09 2.48
N VAL A 229 12.08 -3.37 1.58
CA VAL A 229 11.43 -3.91 0.37
C VAL A 229 12.32 -3.64 -0.83
N CYS A 230 12.43 -4.58 -1.76
CA CYS A 230 13.26 -4.38 -2.94
C CYS A 230 12.71 -3.33 -3.92
N HIS A 231 11.38 -3.33 -4.12
CA HIS A 231 10.68 -2.38 -4.98
C HIS A 231 9.40 -1.88 -4.29
N PHE A 232 9.32 -0.59 -4.00
CA PHE A 232 8.12 0.04 -3.43
C PHE A 232 7.50 0.99 -4.45
N ARG A 233 6.18 0.86 -4.64
CA ARG A 233 5.38 1.70 -5.55
C ARG A 233 4.17 2.23 -4.80
N HIS A 234 3.97 3.54 -4.83
CA HIS A 234 2.85 4.19 -4.17
C HIS A 234 2.13 5.12 -5.14
N ALA A 235 0.87 4.82 -5.44
CA ALA A 235 -0.01 5.69 -6.19
C ALA A 235 -0.78 6.59 -5.21
N LEU A 236 -0.55 7.90 -5.28
CA LEU A 236 -1.13 8.90 -4.38
C LEU A 236 -2.28 9.66 -5.06
N ALA A 237 -3.33 9.98 -4.31
CA ALA A 237 -4.44 10.80 -4.80
C ALA A 237 -4.10 12.28 -4.68
N LEU A 238 -4.12 13.01 -5.81
CA LEU A 238 -3.80 14.44 -5.83
C LEU A 238 -4.92 15.33 -5.28
N ASP A 239 -6.18 14.97 -5.53
CA ASP A 239 -7.34 15.80 -5.21
C ASP A 239 -8.05 15.39 -3.90
N GLU A 240 -7.43 14.57 -3.04
CA GLU A 240 -8.00 14.23 -1.73
C GLU A 240 -7.82 15.39 -0.74
N ARG A 241 -8.94 15.88 -0.20
CA ARG A 241 -8.99 17.08 0.66
C ARG A 241 -9.33 16.77 2.12
N ARG A 242 -9.77 15.55 2.44
CA ARG A 242 -10.19 15.19 3.80
C ARG A 242 -9.00 15.13 4.76
N VAL A 243 -9.04 15.93 5.82
CA VAL A 243 -8.00 16.09 6.87
C VAL A 243 -7.59 14.78 7.57
N ARG A 244 -8.35 13.68 7.47
CA ARG A 244 -8.00 12.37 8.07
C ARG A 244 -7.51 11.34 7.07
N PHE A 245 -7.43 11.68 5.78
CA PHE A 245 -6.99 10.80 4.69
C PHE A 245 -5.62 11.21 4.15
N TRP A 246 -4.79 11.87 4.95
CA TRP A 246 -3.41 12.17 4.54
C TRP A 246 -2.64 10.87 4.35
N PRO A 247 -2.04 10.67 3.16
CA PRO A 247 -1.33 9.44 2.90
C PRO A 247 -0.05 9.35 3.71
N GLU A 248 0.26 8.16 4.22
CA GLU A 248 1.58 7.90 4.82
C GLU A 248 2.63 7.80 3.70
N HIS A 249 3.45 8.84 3.54
CA HIS A 249 4.60 8.80 2.62
C HIS A 249 5.64 7.76 3.04
N ALA A 250 6.40 7.23 2.08
CA ALA A 250 7.51 6.34 2.36
C ALA A 250 8.52 6.98 3.34
N HIS A 251 8.79 8.29 3.22
CA HIS A 251 9.78 9.03 4.02
C HIS A 251 9.17 9.98 5.06
N ALA A 252 7.97 9.73 5.59
CA ALA A 252 7.27 10.69 6.45
C ALA A 252 8.04 11.09 7.75
N ARG A 253 9.10 10.35 8.14
CA ARG A 253 9.98 10.67 9.29
C ARG A 253 11.40 11.14 8.91
N SER A 254 11.75 11.15 7.64
CA SER A 254 13.13 11.42 7.18
C SER A 254 13.19 12.77 6.46
N VAL A 255 13.23 13.87 7.21
CA VAL A 255 13.89 15.08 6.71
C VAL A 255 15.39 14.84 6.95
N PRO A 256 16.23 14.73 5.90
CA PRO A 256 17.65 14.52 6.10
C PRO A 256 18.24 15.73 6.84
N THR A 257 18.76 15.52 8.05
CA THR A 257 19.50 16.55 8.80
C THR A 257 20.82 16.92 8.11
N THR A 258 21.25 16.09 7.17
CA THR A 258 22.44 16.28 6.33
C THR A 258 22.02 15.95 4.89
N GLY A 259 22.33 16.83 3.94
CA GLY A 259 21.86 16.78 2.53
C GLY A 259 22.35 15.60 1.68
N GLN A 260 22.63 14.44 2.28
CA GLN A 260 22.89 13.19 1.59
C GLN A 260 21.63 12.32 1.60
N LEU A 261 20.78 12.54 0.58
CA LEU A 261 19.83 11.52 0.16
C LEU A 261 20.65 10.37 -0.45
N THR A 262 21.06 9.40 0.36
CA THR A 262 21.45 8.10 -0.21
C THR A 262 20.13 7.41 -0.59
N PRO A 263 19.84 7.17 -1.88
CA PRO A 263 18.62 6.48 -2.27
C PRO A 263 18.80 5.00 -1.93
N SER A 264 18.57 4.64 -0.68
CA SER A 264 18.62 3.25 -0.24
C SER A 264 17.27 2.59 -0.51
N GLY A 265 17.05 2.22 -1.78
CA GLY A 265 15.86 1.47 -2.21
C GLY A 265 15.27 1.95 -3.54
N ASP A 266 14.63 1.03 -4.28
CA ASP A 266 13.84 1.38 -5.47
C ASP A 266 12.41 1.76 -5.04
N VAL A 267 12.25 3.02 -4.63
CA VAL A 267 11.00 3.61 -4.13
C VAL A 267 10.47 4.61 -5.16
N LYS A 268 9.19 4.47 -5.57
CA LYS A 268 8.50 5.46 -6.40
C LYS A 268 7.15 5.84 -5.78
N GLU A 269 6.96 7.13 -5.54
CA GLU A 269 5.65 7.70 -5.22
C GLU A 269 5.18 8.55 -6.41
N VAL A 270 4.00 8.26 -6.94
CA VAL A 270 3.46 8.91 -8.14
C VAL A 270 2.05 9.43 -7.84
N TRP A 271 1.82 10.70 -8.16
CA TRP A 271 0.55 11.38 -7.94
C TRP A 271 -0.36 11.21 -9.15
N PHE A 272 -1.62 10.84 -8.89
CA PHE A 272 -2.66 10.68 -9.90
C PHE A 272 -3.82 11.64 -9.62
N ALA A 273 -4.40 12.20 -10.68
CA ALA A 273 -5.59 13.03 -10.57
C ALA A 273 -6.79 12.23 -10.02
N GLY A 274 -7.59 12.88 -9.17
CA GLY A 274 -8.70 12.27 -8.45
C GLY A 274 -8.51 12.24 -6.92
N SER A 275 -9.61 12.03 -6.20
CA SER A 275 -9.65 11.81 -4.75
C SER A 275 -9.27 10.37 -4.36
N HIS A 276 -9.18 10.07 -3.06
CA HIS A 276 -8.86 8.74 -2.51
C HIS A 276 -9.71 7.63 -3.12
N SER A 277 -10.99 7.92 -3.42
CA SER A 277 -11.88 6.96 -4.07
C SER A 277 -11.71 6.95 -5.58
N ASP A 278 -11.43 8.09 -6.23
CA ASP A 278 -11.36 8.16 -7.70
C ASP A 278 -10.16 7.41 -8.27
N ILE A 279 -9.02 7.40 -7.55
CA ILE A 279 -7.83 6.68 -8.03
C ILE A 279 -8.01 5.15 -7.97
N VAL A 280 -9.00 4.65 -7.21
CA VAL A 280 -9.27 3.20 -7.06
C VAL A 280 -10.67 2.74 -7.40
N ALA A 281 -11.61 3.65 -7.67
CA ALA A 281 -13.00 3.31 -7.94
C ALA A 281 -13.07 2.58 -9.27
N ASN A 282 -13.44 1.31 -9.21
CA ASN A 282 -13.56 0.48 -10.38
C ASN A 282 -14.91 -0.26 -10.38
N PRO A 283 -16.01 0.48 -10.61
CA PRO A 283 -17.33 -0.14 -10.72
C PRO A 283 -17.29 -1.20 -11.83
N GLU A 284 -17.86 -2.36 -11.55
CA GLU A 284 -17.99 -3.49 -12.48
C GLU A 284 -16.67 -4.08 -13.02
N LEU A 285 -15.50 -3.71 -12.48
CA LEU A 285 -14.19 -4.17 -12.99
C LEU A 285 -13.97 -3.80 -14.46
N LYS A 286 -14.52 -2.65 -14.88
CA LYS A 286 -14.41 -2.15 -16.25
C LYS A 286 -13.46 -0.96 -16.38
N ARG A 287 -12.98 -0.40 -15.27
CA ARG A 287 -12.18 0.83 -15.27
C ARG A 287 -10.71 0.54 -15.06
N PHE A 288 -10.00 0.25 -16.14
CA PHE A 288 -8.53 0.16 -16.13
C PHE A 288 -7.87 1.55 -16.17
N GLY A 289 -8.11 2.34 -15.11
CA GLY A 289 -7.67 3.72 -14.99
C GLY A 289 -6.15 3.89 -14.85
N PRO A 290 -5.63 5.14 -14.90
CA PRO A 290 -4.19 5.40 -14.93
C PRO A 290 -3.41 4.83 -13.76
N ALA A 291 -3.92 4.96 -12.53
CA ALA A 291 -3.25 4.45 -11.33
C ALA A 291 -3.17 2.93 -11.30
N LEU A 292 -4.24 2.24 -11.72
CA LEU A 292 -4.26 0.78 -11.80
C LEU A 292 -3.35 0.26 -12.91
N ARG A 293 -3.39 0.93 -14.07
CA ARG A 293 -2.52 0.62 -15.21
C ARG A 293 -1.05 0.82 -14.90
N TRP A 294 -0.71 1.92 -14.23
CA TRP A 294 0.66 2.17 -13.81
C TRP A 294 1.15 1.07 -12.86
N MET A 295 0.38 0.75 -11.82
CA MET A 295 0.76 -0.30 -10.88
C MET A 295 0.88 -1.68 -11.55
N THR A 296 -0.03 -1.99 -12.47
CA THR A 296 -0.01 -3.19 -13.33
C THR A 296 1.32 -3.31 -14.06
N TYR A 297 1.73 -2.27 -14.78
CA TYR A 297 2.98 -2.30 -15.53
C TYR A 297 4.21 -2.31 -14.63
N GLU A 298 4.20 -1.59 -13.50
CA GLU A 298 5.29 -1.66 -12.54
C GLU A 298 5.43 -3.09 -11.97
N ALA A 299 4.32 -3.76 -11.60
CA ALA A 299 4.39 -5.13 -11.10
C ALA A 299 4.86 -6.13 -12.16
N MET A 300 4.34 -6.02 -13.40
CA MET A 300 4.77 -6.85 -14.53
C MET A 300 6.26 -6.66 -14.85
N ASN A 301 6.77 -5.44 -14.75
CA ASN A 301 8.19 -5.14 -14.95
C ASN A 301 9.10 -5.80 -13.90
N HIS A 302 8.56 -6.28 -12.79
CA HIS A 302 9.28 -7.05 -11.76
C HIS A 302 8.94 -8.55 -11.79
N GLY A 303 8.22 -9.00 -12.81
CA GLY A 303 7.97 -10.41 -13.11
C GLY A 303 6.61 -10.95 -12.69
N LEU A 304 5.68 -10.12 -12.20
CA LEU A 304 4.31 -10.55 -11.93
C LEU A 304 3.59 -10.89 -13.25
N GLU A 305 3.04 -12.10 -13.35
CA GLU A 305 2.26 -12.51 -14.52
C GLU A 305 0.80 -12.07 -14.36
N MET A 306 0.27 -11.34 -15.35
CA MET A 306 -1.11 -10.87 -15.32
C MET A 306 -1.81 -11.07 -16.65
N GLU A 307 -3.12 -11.31 -16.57
CA GLU A 307 -4.02 -11.37 -17.71
C GLU A 307 -4.16 -9.97 -18.34
N SER A 308 -4.22 -9.96 -19.67
CA SER A 308 -4.49 -8.75 -20.45
C SER A 308 -5.85 -8.17 -20.05
N TYR A 309 -5.92 -6.84 -19.98
CA TYR A 309 -7.19 -6.17 -19.82
C TYR A 309 -8.04 -6.34 -21.09
N ALA A 310 -9.28 -6.79 -20.94
CA ALA A 310 -10.19 -7.09 -22.05
C ALA A 310 -11.41 -6.15 -22.12
N GLY A 311 -11.32 -4.94 -21.56
CA GLY A 311 -12.39 -3.95 -21.62
C GLY A 311 -12.22 -2.92 -22.74
N GLN A 312 -13.32 -2.25 -23.08
CA GLN A 312 -13.30 -1.14 -24.02
C GLN A 312 -12.67 0.09 -23.37
N TRP A 313 -11.91 0.85 -24.15
CA TRP A 313 -11.35 2.10 -23.67
C TRP A 313 -12.45 3.14 -23.52
N GLU A 314 -12.68 3.57 -22.28
CA GLU A 314 -13.55 4.69 -21.98
C GLU A 314 -12.70 5.91 -21.59
N SER A 315 -13.10 7.08 -22.10
CA SER A 315 -12.52 8.35 -21.64
C SER A 315 -12.76 8.47 -20.13
N LEU A 316 -11.72 8.90 -19.40
CA LEU A 316 -11.84 9.16 -17.98
C LEU A 316 -12.76 10.37 -17.80
N VAL A 317 -14.07 10.13 -17.68
CA VAL A 317 -15.00 11.18 -17.28
C VAL A 317 -14.59 11.58 -15.87
N SER A 318 -13.99 12.77 -15.78
CA SER A 318 -13.61 13.43 -14.54
C SER A 318 -14.89 13.89 -13.83
N THR A 319 -15.67 12.96 -13.30
CA THR A 319 -16.53 13.28 -12.18
C THR A 319 -15.60 13.54 -11.00
N LYS A 320 -15.18 14.79 -10.80
CA LYS A 320 -14.53 15.20 -9.55
C LYS A 320 -15.50 14.89 -8.44
N SER A 321 -15.32 13.75 -7.78
CA SER A 321 -16.17 13.41 -6.65
C SER A 321 -15.78 14.35 -5.52
N ASN A 322 -16.73 15.13 -5.03
CA ASN A 322 -16.46 16.03 -3.91
C ASN A 322 -16.28 15.16 -2.65
N SER A 323 -15.04 14.95 -2.22
CA SER A 323 -14.73 14.10 -1.07
C SER A 323 -15.24 14.70 0.24
N LEU A 324 -15.43 16.03 0.30
CA LEU A 324 -16.02 16.78 1.40
C LEU A 324 -17.56 16.76 1.33
N LYS A 325 -18.16 15.63 1.70
CA LYS A 325 -19.61 15.59 2.03
C LYS A 325 -19.84 16.30 3.36
N VAL A 326 -21.04 16.82 3.61
CA VAL A 326 -21.42 17.70 4.75
C VAL A 326 -20.86 17.26 6.11
N ALA A 327 -20.82 15.96 6.41
CA ALA A 327 -20.26 15.43 7.66
C ALA A 327 -18.74 15.65 7.84
N TRP A 328 -17.97 15.90 6.77
CA TRP A 328 -16.53 16.18 6.84
C TRP A 328 -16.23 17.67 7.07
N TRP A 329 -17.15 18.57 6.71
CA TRP A 329 -17.01 20.01 6.99
C TRP A 329 -16.95 20.29 8.48
N THR A 330 -17.71 19.56 9.29
CA THR A 330 -17.68 19.70 10.76
C THR A 330 -16.36 19.22 11.37
N LEU A 331 -15.70 18.24 10.75
CA LEU A 331 -14.37 17.78 11.16
C LEU A 331 -13.23 18.71 10.72
N GLU A 332 -13.42 19.48 9.64
CA GLU A 332 -12.46 20.54 9.23
C GLU A 332 -12.44 21.72 10.19
N LEU A 333 -13.58 22.02 10.84
CA LEU A 333 -13.69 23.09 11.84
C LEU A 333 -13.07 22.72 13.20
N LEU A 334 -12.68 21.46 13.39
CA LEU A 334 -11.94 21.05 14.59
C LEU A 334 -10.47 21.43 14.45
N PRO A 335 -9.84 22.03 15.47
CA PRO A 335 -8.42 22.38 15.46
C PRO A 335 -7.57 21.10 15.51
N LEU A 336 -7.38 20.47 14.36
CA LEU A 336 -6.55 19.30 14.18
C LEU A 336 -5.15 19.76 13.77
N ARG A 337 -4.16 19.33 14.55
CA ARG A 337 -2.74 19.61 14.32
C ARG A 337 -2.29 19.11 12.94
N ARG A 338 -1.70 20.01 12.13
CA ARG A 338 -1.17 19.67 10.80
C ARG A 338 0.37 19.67 10.80
N PRO A 339 1.03 18.61 10.29
CA PRO A 339 2.46 18.66 9.98
C PRO A 339 2.69 19.62 8.81
N ALA A 340 3.52 20.65 8.99
CA ALA A 340 3.87 21.58 7.94
C ALA A 340 5.19 21.15 7.27
N TYR A 341 5.18 20.94 5.95
CA TYR A 341 6.37 20.53 5.18
C TYR A 341 7.53 21.54 5.22
N LYS A 342 7.29 22.79 5.62
CA LYS A 342 8.30 23.86 5.63
C LYS A 342 8.99 24.08 6.98
N SER A 343 8.59 23.41 8.07
CA SER A 343 9.31 23.53 9.35
C SER A 343 8.96 22.40 10.31
N ASN A 344 9.88 22.07 11.22
CA ASN A 344 9.66 21.16 12.35
C ASN A 344 8.55 21.62 13.34
N LYS A 345 7.76 22.64 13.00
CA LYS A 345 6.63 23.11 13.80
C LYS A 345 5.32 22.60 13.21
N VAL A 346 4.58 21.89 14.05
CA VAL A 346 3.16 21.59 13.85
C VAL A 346 2.40 22.89 14.05
N THR A 347 1.74 23.40 13.01
CA THR A 347 0.93 24.62 13.10
C THR A 347 -0.56 24.29 13.24
N TRP A 348 -1.26 25.18 13.94
CA TRP A 348 -2.72 25.17 14.09
C TRP A 348 -3.37 25.91 12.92
N MET A 349 -4.59 25.49 12.57
CA MET A 349 -5.62 26.38 12.01
C MET A 349 -6.74 26.47 13.03
#